data_AF-A0A961GKI5-F1
#
_entry.id   AF-A0A961GKI5-F1
#
_cell.length_a   1.000
_cell.length_b   1.000
_cell.length_c   1.000
_cell.angle_alpha   90.00
_cell.angle_beta   90.00
_cell.angle_gamma   90.00
#
_symmetry.space_group_name_H-M   'P 1'
#
loop_
_entity.id
_entity.type
_entity.pdbx_description
1 polymer ?
#
loop_
_entity_poly.entity_id
_entity_poly.type
_entity_poly.pdbx_seq_one_letter_code
_entity_poly.pdbx_strand_id
1 'polypeptide(L)'
;MVSARELVDLERQGWQALSADGDTAAAHYERVLADEVLMLLPGGLVIDDRQAVVESMRGEPWESFELADARVLALASDAVVVAYRATARRPGS
;
A
#
# COMPACT_ATOMS: atom_id res chain seq x y z
N MET A 1 10.25 -9.86 16.18
CA MET A 1 8.89 -9.30 16.11
C MET A 1 9.00 -7.95 15.42
N VAL A 2 8.25 -7.73 14.35
CA VAL A 2 8.21 -6.43 13.65
C VAL A 2 7.52 -5.42 14.57
N SER A 3 8.10 -4.25 14.75
CA SER A 3 7.55 -3.18 15.56
C SER A 3 6.42 -2.45 14.83
N ALA A 4 5.54 -1.80 15.59
CA ALA A 4 4.49 -0.95 15.01
C ALA A 4 5.05 0.15 14.10
N ARG A 5 6.24 0.67 14.42
CA ARG A 5 6.92 1.68 13.61
C ARG A 5 7.36 1.11 12.27
N GLU A 6 7.97 -0.07 12.24
CA GLU A 6 8.41 -0.71 11.00
C GLU A 6 7.23 -1.00 10.05
N LEU A 7 6.07 -1.35 10.59
CA LEU A 7 4.86 -1.56 9.78
C LEU A 7 4.34 -0.25 9.17
N VAL A 8 4.33 0.84 9.93
CA VAL A 8 3.94 2.17 9.40
C VAL A 8 4.98 2.69 8.40
N ASP A 9 6.26 2.41 8.62
CA ASP A 9 7.33 2.75 7.69
C ASP A 9 7.21 1.94 6.38
N LEU A 10 6.73 0.69 6.43
CA LEU A 10 6.43 -0.11 5.24
C LEU A 10 5.30 0.51 4.41
N GLU A 11 4.20 0.94 5.04
CA GLU A 11 3.12 1.67 4.35
C GLU A 11 3.63 2.96 3.69
N ARG A 12 4.47 3.72 4.41
CA ARG A 12 5.08 4.93 3.85
C ARG A 12 5.95 4.62 2.64
N GLN A 13 6.72 3.53 2.66
CA GLN A 13 7.51 3.11 1.50
C GLN A 13 6.64 2.73 0.31
N GLY A 14 5.49 2.09 0.54
CA GLY A 14 4.50 1.81 -0.51
C GLY A 14 4.01 3.09 -1.17
N TRP A 15 3.63 4.10 -0.38
CA TRP A 15 3.23 5.42 -0.91
C TRP A 15 4.36 6.15 -1.64
N GLN A 16 5.59 6.05 -1.14
CA GLN A 16 6.77 6.61 -1.84
C GLN A 16 6.97 5.95 -3.20
N ALA A 17 6.82 4.63 -3.28
CA ALA A 17 6.96 3.90 -4.54
C ALA A 17 5.85 4.31 -5.53
N LEU A 18 4.61 4.41 -5.07
CA LEU A 18 3.47 4.90 -5.87
C LEU A 18 3.59 6.36 -6.32
N SER A 19 4.48 7.14 -5.71
CA SER A 19 4.72 8.54 -6.06
C SER A 19 5.94 8.73 -6.96
N ALA A 20 6.78 7.70 -7.11
CA ALA A 20 7.97 7.75 -7.96
C ALA A 20 7.60 7.56 -9.43
N ASP A 21 7.26 6.33 -9.81
CA ASP A 21 6.86 5.93 -11.15
C ASP A 21 6.23 4.53 -11.09
N GLY A 22 5.56 4.12 -12.18
CA GLY A 22 4.85 2.85 -12.24
C GLY A 22 5.75 1.60 -12.11
N ASP A 23 6.98 1.65 -12.64
CA ASP A 23 7.91 0.53 -12.54
C ASP A 23 8.44 0.35 -11.12
N THR A 24 8.78 1.47 -10.46
CA THR A 24 9.18 1.50 -9.05
C THR A 24 8.06 1.02 -8.14
N ALA A 25 6.81 1.43 -8.41
CA ALA A 25 5.64 0.94 -7.69
C ALA A 25 5.47 -0.58 -7.84
N ALA A 26 5.47 -1.09 -9.07
CA ALA A 26 5.35 -2.52 -9.32
C ALA A 26 6.46 -3.33 -8.65
N ALA A 27 7.73 -2.91 -8.79
CA ALA A 27 8.86 -3.59 -8.17
C ALA A 27 8.78 -3.60 -6.63
N HIS A 28 8.24 -2.54 -6.03
CA HIS A 28 8.00 -2.51 -4.59
C HIS A 28 6.96 -3.57 -4.18
N TYR A 29 5.79 -3.57 -4.82
CA TYR A 29 4.71 -4.51 -4.49
C TYR A 29 5.06 -5.96 -4.85
N GLU A 30 5.80 -6.22 -5.92
CA GLU A 30 6.33 -7.55 -6.24
C GLU A 30 7.21 -8.12 -5.13
N ARG A 31 7.86 -7.28 -4.32
CA ARG A 31 8.74 -7.71 -3.23
C ARG A 31 8.00 -7.88 -1.90
N VAL A 32 7.00 -7.06 -1.62
CA VAL A 32 6.36 -7.00 -0.28
C VAL A 32 4.99 -7.67 -0.23
N LEU A 33 4.32 -7.85 -1.36
CA LEU A 33 3.00 -8.45 -1.41
C LEU A 33 3.11 -9.97 -1.21
N ALA A 34 2.24 -10.50 -0.34
CA ALA A 34 2.08 -11.93 -0.12
C ALA A 34 1.69 -12.67 -1.41
N ASP A 35 1.91 -13.99 -1.44
CA ASP A 35 1.55 -14.83 -2.57
C ASP A 35 0.03 -14.90 -2.76
N GLU A 36 -0.71 -14.95 -1.66
CA GLU A 36 -2.17 -14.84 -1.61
C GLU A 36 -2.55 -13.44 -1.14
N VAL A 37 -3.34 -12.72 -1.94
CA VAL A 37 -3.73 -11.33 -1.66
C VAL A 37 -5.22 -11.14 -1.89
N LEU A 38 -5.81 -10.21 -1.14
CA LEU A 38 -7.13 -9.66 -1.42
C LEU A 38 -7.06 -8.14 -1.27
N MET A 39 -7.29 -7.42 -2.36
CA MET A 39 -7.31 -5.96 -2.36
C MET A 39 -8.70 -5.44 -2.68
N LEU A 40 -9.18 -4.52 -1.85
CA LEU A 40 -10.45 -3.83 -2.01
C LEU A 40 -10.17 -2.37 -2.37
N LEU A 41 -10.57 -1.98 -3.58
CA LEU A 41 -10.35 -0.66 -4.13
C LEU A 41 -11.67 0.14 -4.21
N PRO A 42 -11.60 1.49 -4.31
CA PRO A 42 -12.78 2.32 -4.49
C PRO A 42 -13.66 1.86 -5.65
N GLY A 43 -14.98 2.05 -5.53
CA GLY A 43 -15.94 1.60 -6.53
C GLY A 43 -16.33 0.12 -6.45
N GLY A 44 -15.91 -0.59 -5.40
CA GLY A 44 -16.25 -2.00 -5.18
C GLY A 44 -15.40 -2.98 -5.97
N LEU A 45 -14.27 -2.52 -6.51
CA LEU A 45 -13.31 -3.36 -7.21
C LEU A 45 -12.60 -4.28 -6.20
N VAL A 46 -12.64 -5.58 -6.47
CA VAL A 46 -11.98 -6.62 -5.68
C VAL A 46 -10.97 -7.32 -6.57
N ILE A 47 -9.71 -7.39 -6.13
CA ILE A 47 -8.64 -8.08 -6.85
C ILE A 47 -8.03 -9.11 -5.90
N ASP A 48 -8.06 -10.37 -6.30
CA ASP A 48 -7.49 -11.52 -5.58
C ASP A 48 -6.31 -12.18 -6.34
N ASP A 49 -6.02 -11.71 -7.55
CA ASP A 49 -4.84 -12.11 -8.31
C ASP A 49 -3.65 -11.16 -8.03
N ARG A 50 -2.53 -11.75 -7.60
CA ARG A 50 -1.31 -11.02 -7.24
C ARG A 50 -0.74 -10.19 -8.39
N GLN A 51 -0.72 -10.74 -9.61
CA GLN A 51 -0.18 -10.02 -10.77
C GLN A 51 -1.09 -8.85 -11.15
N ALA A 52 -2.40 -9.04 -11.09
CA ALA A 52 -3.38 -7.97 -11.31
C ALA A 52 -3.25 -6.85 -10.26
N VAL A 53 -2.97 -7.18 -9.00
CA VAL A 53 -2.69 -6.16 -7.97
C VAL A 53 -1.44 -5.36 -8.33
N VAL A 54 -0.33 -6.03 -8.63
CA VAL A 54 0.93 -5.35 -9.02
C VAL A 54 0.71 -4.46 -10.25
N GLU A 55 0.02 -4.96 -11.26
CA GLU A 55 -0.27 -4.19 -12.47
C GLU A 55 -1.13 -2.95 -12.16
N SER A 56 -2.10 -3.06 -11.25
CA SER A 56 -2.90 -1.90 -10.83
C SER A 56 -2.08 -0.78 -10.17
N MET A 57 -0.94 -1.11 -9.57
CA MET A 57 -0.03 -0.14 -8.93
C MET A 57 0.83 0.64 -9.92
N ARG A 58 0.93 0.19 -11.19
CA ARG A 58 1.65 0.89 -12.27
C ARG A 58 0.95 2.14 -12.78
N GLY A 59 -0.19 2.50 -12.19
CA GLY A 59 -0.95 3.68 -12.58
C GLY A 59 -0.16 4.99 -12.49
N GLU A 60 -0.81 6.08 -12.87
CA GLU A 60 -0.20 7.41 -12.80
C GLU A 60 0.35 7.69 -11.39
N PRO A 61 1.56 8.27 -11.25
CA PRO A 61 2.13 8.55 -9.95
C PRO A 61 1.32 9.58 -9.16
N TRP A 62 1.35 9.48 -7.83
CA TRP A 62 0.80 10.52 -6.96
C TRP A 62 1.78 11.69 -6.84
N GLU A 63 1.26 12.92 -6.86
CA GLU A 63 2.07 14.13 -6.70
C GLU A 63 2.47 14.35 -5.24
N SER A 64 1.53 14.08 -4.33
CA SER A 64 1.76 14.19 -2.89
C SER A 64 0.87 13.22 -2.13
N PHE A 65 1.33 12.83 -0.95
CA PHE A 65 0.57 12.01 -0.03
C PHE A 65 0.87 12.38 1.42
N GLU A 66 -0.11 12.17 2.29
CA GLU A 66 0.01 12.27 3.74
C GLU A 66 -0.65 11.05 4.39
N LEU A 67 0.04 10.50 5.39
CA LEU A 67 -0.47 9.42 6.25
C LEU A 67 -0.72 10.02 7.64
N ALA A 68 -1.94 9.89 8.14
CA ALA A 68 -2.35 10.38 9.45
C ALA A 68 -3.11 9.29 10.24
N ASP A 69 -3.17 9.46 11.57
CA ASP A 69 -3.94 8.61 12.48
C ASP A 69 -3.65 7.10 12.37
N ALA A 70 -2.38 6.73 12.18
CA ALA A 70 -1.97 5.34 12.09
C ALA A 70 -2.26 4.57 13.39
N ARG A 71 -2.89 3.40 13.24
CA ARG A 71 -3.21 2.44 14.30
C ARG A 71 -2.65 1.09 13.91
N VAL A 72 -1.99 0.44 14.87
CA VAL A 72 -1.43 -0.90 14.70
C VAL A 72 -2.06 -1.79 15.76
N LEU A 73 -2.70 -2.87 15.32
CA LEU A 73 -3.42 -3.81 16.17
C LEU A 73 -2.88 -5.21 15.95
N ALA A 74 -2.26 -5.79 16.98
CA ALA A 74 -1.84 -7.19 16.93
C ALA A 74 -3.07 -8.10 17.03
N LEU A 75 -3.19 -9.07 16.11
CA LEU A 75 -4.25 -10.09 16.12
C LEU A 75 -3.72 -11.43 16.65
N ALA A 76 -2.46 -11.76 16.33
CA ALA A 76 -1.75 -12.96 16.76
C ALA A 76 -0.24 -12.67 16.86
N SER A 77 0.57 -13.69 17.19
CA SER A 77 2.04 -13.55 17.25
C SER A 77 2.70 -13.23 15.91
N ASP A 78 2.02 -13.54 14.81
CA ASP A 78 2.46 -13.42 13.42
C ASP A 78 1.50 -12.59 12.54
N ALA A 79 0.42 -12.05 13.12
CA ALA A 79 -0.60 -11.29 12.38
C ALA A 79 -0.88 -9.93 13.03
N VAL A 80 -0.84 -8.87 12.22
CA VAL A 80 -1.05 -7.49 12.63
C VAL A 80 -1.89 -6.76 11.59
N VAL A 81 -2.79 -5.89 12.05
CA VAL A 81 -3.56 -4.97 11.21
C VAL A 81 -2.99 -3.57 11.35
N VAL A 82 -2.77 -2.91 10.21
CA VAL A 82 -2.42 -1.48 10.13
C VAL A 82 -3.59 -0.74 9.50
N ALA A 83 -4.06 0.31 10.16
CA ALA A 83 -5.09 1.19 9.64
C ALA A 83 -4.62 2.64 9.76
N TYR A 84 -4.79 3.44 8.71
CA TYR A 84 -4.42 4.86 8.69
C TYR A 84 -5.34 5.62 7.73
N ARG A 85 -5.37 6.94 7.86
CA ARG A 85 -5.97 7.83 6.87
C ARG A 85 -4.89 8.24 5.87
N ALA A 86 -5.13 7.97 4.59
CA ALA A 86 -4.31 8.49 3.50
C ALA A 86 -5.00 9.68 2.85
N THR A 87 -4.27 10.74 2.56
CA THR A 87 -4.71 11.84 1.69
C THR A 87 -3.68 12.00 0.60
N ALA A 88 -4.09 11.81 -0.66
CA ALA A 88 -3.20 11.87 -1.81
C ALA A 88 -3.77 12.75 -2.91
N ARG A 89 -2.89 13.37 -3.70
CA ARG A 89 -3.26 14.25 -4.81
C ARG A 89 -2.66 13.77 -6.12
N ARG A 90 -3.42 13.94 -7.20
CA ARG A 90 -2.93 13.73 -8.57
C ARG A 90 -2.69 15.10 -9.20
N PRO A 91 -1.81 15.18 -10.21
CA PRO A 91 -1.72 16.37 -11.04
C PRO A 91 -3.12 16.73 -11.59
N GLY A 92 -3.63 17.91 -11.23
CA GLY A 92 -4.93 18.40 -11.70
C GLY A 92 -6.17 17.98 -10.89
N SER A 93 -6.02 17.38 -9.70
CA SER A 93 -7.11 17.12 -8.75
C SER A 93 -7.45 18.30 -7.85
#